data_AF-A0A527HX57-F1
#
_entry.id   AF-A0A527HX57-F1
#
_cell.length_a   1.000
_cell.length_b   1.000
_cell.length_c   1.000
_cell.angle_alpha   90.00
_cell.angle_beta   90.00
_cell.angle_gamma   90.00
#
_symmetry.space_group_name_H-M   'P 1'
#
loop_
_entity.id
_entity.type
_entity.pdbx_description
1 polymer ?
#
loop_
_entity_poly.entity_id
_entity_poly.type
_entity_poly.pdbx_seq_one_letter_code
_entity_poly.pdbx_strand_id
1 'polypeptide(L)'
;RSVSVQVTSVVRASESSFQVKWTEQVFERGSLASTMRWTAILTIVIRSPSNTDQLRKNPLGVFINAIDWSRELDSAVPAPLSPTESTNER
;
A
#
# COMPACT_ATOMS: atom_id res chain seq x y z
N ARG A 1 -13.06 10.05 -12.17
CA ARG A 1 -12.18 8.93 -11.74
C ARG A 1 -11.77 9.23 -10.31
N SER A 2 -11.93 8.28 -9.40
CA SER A 2 -11.52 8.41 -7.99
C SER A 2 -10.60 7.24 -7.63
N VAL A 3 -9.76 7.43 -6.62
CA VAL A 3 -8.87 6.40 -6.10
C VAL A 3 -9.12 6.28 -4.61
N SER A 4 -9.52 5.11 -4.15
CA SER A 4 -9.60 4.78 -2.73
C SER A 4 -8.27 4.18 -2.30
N VAL A 5 -7.73 4.65 -1.19
CA VAL A 5 -6.44 4.21 -0.64
C VAL A 5 -6.70 3.63 0.74
N GLN A 6 -6.34 2.37 0.95
CA GLN A 6 -6.47 1.70 2.24
C GLN A 6 -5.11 1.20 2.72
N VAL A 7 -4.60 1.80 3.80
CA VAL A 7 -3.37 1.36 4.47
C VAL A 7 -3.64 0.04 5.19
N THR A 8 -2.89 -1.00 4.83
CA THR A 8 -3.06 -2.36 5.35
C THR A 8 -2.01 -2.72 6.40
N SER A 9 -0.84 -2.11 6.33
CA SER A 9 0.24 -2.35 7.30
C SER A 9 1.17 -1.16 7.42
N VAL A 10 1.64 -0.89 8.64
CA VAL A 10 2.72 0.06 8.91
C VAL A 10 3.67 -0.59 9.90
N VAL A 11 4.92 -0.78 9.50
CA VAL A 11 5.96 -1.42 10.32
C VAL A 11 7.18 -0.52 10.36
N ARG A 12 7.78 -0.36 11.54
CA ARG A 12 9.01 0.39 11.71
C ARG A 12 10.19 -0.46 11.19
N ALA A 13 10.86 0.02 10.14
CA ALA A 13 12.03 -0.63 9.54
C ALA A 13 13.36 -0.15 10.18
N SER A 14 13.39 1.10 10.66
CA SER A 14 14.51 1.66 11.43
C SER A 14 14.02 2.76 12.38
N GLU A 15 14.92 3.48 13.05
CA GLU A 15 14.55 4.63 13.90
C GLU A 15 13.73 5.68 13.12
N SER A 16 14.10 5.95 11.87
CA SER A 16 13.45 6.97 11.03
C SER A 16 12.71 6.40 9.82
N SER A 17 12.84 5.10 9.51
CA SER A 17 12.21 4.50 8.33
C SER A 17 11.04 3.57 8.67
N PHE A 18 9.99 3.64 7.87
CA PHE A 18 8.76 2.86 8.01
C PHE A 18 8.42 2.19 6.70
N GLN A 19 8.14 0.89 6.77
CA GLN A 19 7.52 0.17 5.67
C GLN A 19 6.01 0.31 5.78
N VAL A 20 5.38 0.78 4.71
CA VAL A 20 3.93 0.95 4.63
C VAL A 20 3.41 0.11 3.47
N LYS A 21 2.36 -0.65 3.72
CA LYS A 21 1.61 -1.36 2.69
C LYS A 21 0.22 -0.78 2.57
N TRP A 22 -0.25 -0.61 1.33
CA TRP A 22 -1.61 -0.17 1.07
C TRP A 22 -2.17 -0.80 -0.20
N THR A 23 -3.49 -0.80 -0.28
CA THR A 23 -4.24 -1.18 -1.47
C THR A 23 -4.87 0.06 -2.08
N GLU A 24 -4.74 0.23 -3.39
CA GLU A 24 -5.43 1.25 -4.16
C GLU A 24 -6.54 0.62 -4.99
N GLN A 25 -7.72 1.21 -4.94
CA GLN A 25 -8.88 0.84 -5.76
C GLN A 25 -9.26 2.04 -6.64
N VAL A 26 -9.15 1.88 -7.95
CA VAL A 26 -9.50 2.92 -8.92
C VAL A 26 -10.95 2.72 -9.33
N PHE A 27 -11.76 3.78 -9.22
CA PHE A 27 -13.15 3.78 -9.66
C PHE A 27 -13.35 4.71 -10.86
N GLU A 28 -14.03 4.19 -11.89
CA GLU A 28 -14.43 4.94 -13.07
C GLU A 28 -15.94 4.88 -13.21
N ARG A 29 -16.59 6.07 -13.26
CA ARG A 29 -18.05 6.21 -13.35
C ARG A 29 -18.83 5.40 -12.29
N GLY A 30 -18.25 5.24 -11.10
CA GLY A 30 -18.85 4.50 -9.98
C GLY A 30 -18.55 3.00 -9.96
N SER A 31 -17.88 2.47 -10.98
CA SER A 31 -17.49 1.05 -11.05
C SER A 31 -16.01 0.87 -10.74
N LEU A 32 -15.67 -0.23 -10.03
CA LEU A 32 -14.29 -0.59 -9.74
C LEU A 32 -13.58 -0.98 -11.04
N ALA A 33 -12.56 -0.22 -11.41
CA ALA A 33 -11.77 -0.41 -12.62
C ALA A 33 -10.50 -1.23 -12.36
N SER A 34 -9.84 -1.04 -11.22
CA SER A 34 -8.61 -1.77 -10.89
C SER A 34 -8.31 -1.77 -9.40
N THR A 35 -7.64 -2.83 -8.94
CA THR A 35 -7.08 -2.94 -7.58
C THR A 35 -5.57 -3.17 -7.69
N MET A 36 -4.80 -2.40 -6.93
CA MET A 36 -3.33 -2.46 -6.92
C MET A 36 -2.85 -2.53 -5.48
N ARG A 37 -1.82 -3.33 -5.22
CA ARG A 37 -1.16 -3.42 -3.92
C ARG A 37 0.20 -2.77 -4.01
N TRP A 38 0.57 -2.02 -3.00
CA TRP A 38 1.79 -1.24 -2.96
C TRP A 38 2.53 -1.48 -1.66
N THR A 39 3.86 -1.47 -1.74
CA THR A 39 4.75 -1.37 -0.59
C THR A 39 5.63 -0.13 -0.77
N ALA A 40 5.73 0.68 0.29
CA ALA A 40 6.64 1.82 0.35
C ALA A 40 7.58 1.73 1.55
N ILE A 41 8.73 2.36 1.40
CA ILE A 41 9.61 2.76 2.50
C ILE A 41 9.56 4.28 2.61
N LEU A 42 9.14 4.79 3.78
CA LEU A 42 9.10 6.21 4.09
C LEU A 42 10.13 6.52 5.16
N THR A 43 10.97 7.52 4.92
CA THR A 43 11.85 8.07 5.95
C THR A 43 11.24 9.35 6.50
N ILE A 44 11.12 9.44 7.81
CA ILE A 44 10.57 10.60 8.51
C ILE A 44 11.67 11.42 9.20
N VAL A 45 11.39 12.69 9.43
CA VAL A 45 12.13 13.55 10.36
C VAL A 45 11.15 14.22 11.31
N ILE A 46 11.54 14.35 12.58
CA ILE A 46 10.77 15.10 13.57
C ILE A 46 11.37 16.49 13.70
N ARG A 47 10.55 17.52 13.51
CA ARG A 47 10.92 18.92 13.72
C ARG A 47 9.93 19.53 14.70
N SER A 48 10.39 19.77 15.94
CA SER A 48 9.56 20.36 16.99
C SER A 48 8.97 21.71 16.52
N PRO A 49 7.65 21.90 16.60
CA PRO A 49 7.03 23.15 16.17
C PRO A 49 7.49 24.31 17.05
N SER A 50 8.00 25.38 16.42
CA SER A 50 8.52 26.57 17.13
C SER A 50 7.50 27.71 17.25
N ASN A 51 6.32 27.59 16.64
CA ASN A 51 5.26 28.58 16.71
C ASN A 51 3.85 27.95 16.76
N THR A 52 2.86 28.72 17.17
CA THR A 52 1.48 28.26 17.40
C THR A 52 0.80 27.77 16.11
N ASP A 53 1.10 28.36 14.96
CA ASP A 53 0.51 27.96 13.69
C ASP A 53 1.04 26.62 13.19
N GLN A 54 2.34 26.36 13.38
CA GLN A 54 2.95 25.05 13.11
C GLN A 54 2.40 23.99 14.04
N LEU A 55 2.26 24.29 15.34
CA LEU A 55 1.68 23.38 16.32
C LEU A 55 0.23 22.99 15.94
N ARG A 56 -0.57 23.94 15.46
CA ARG A 56 -1.97 23.68 15.05
C ARG A 56 -2.06 22.80 13.81
N LYS A 57 -1.14 22.96 12.85
CA LYS A 57 -1.12 22.19 11.60
C LYS A 57 -0.52 20.79 11.75
N ASN A 58 0.54 20.67 12.56
CA ASN A 58 1.27 19.43 12.76
C ASN A 58 1.84 19.38 14.19
N PRO A 59 1.03 18.98 15.19
CA PRO A 59 1.43 19.02 16.59
C PRO A 59 2.60 18.08 16.92
N LEU A 60 2.78 17.02 16.12
CA LEU A 60 3.88 16.07 16.29
C LEU A 60 5.16 16.49 15.55
N GLY A 61 5.08 17.47 14.65
CA GLY A 61 6.23 17.89 13.85
C GLY A 61 6.78 16.81 12.92
N VAL A 62 5.94 15.84 12.50
CA VAL A 62 6.37 14.73 11.63
C VAL A 62 6.40 15.18 10.18
N PHE A 63 7.53 14.98 9.50
CA PHE A 63 7.69 15.27 8.08
C PHE A 63 8.25 14.04 7.36
N ILE A 64 7.85 13.85 6.10
CA ILE A 64 8.47 12.86 5.21
C ILE A 64 9.69 13.50 4.55
N ASN A 65 10.84 12.85 4.67
CA ASN A 65 12.09 13.28 4.05
C ASN A 65 12.45 12.47 2.79
N ALA A 66 12.09 11.19 2.77
CA ALA A 66 12.24 10.35 1.58
C ALA A 66 11.07 9.37 1.47
N ILE A 67 10.75 9.02 0.23
CA ILE A 67 9.72 8.04 -0.08
C ILE A 67 10.15 7.24 -1.31
N ASP A 68 10.06 5.93 -1.21
CA ASP A 68 10.19 5.01 -2.33
C ASP A 68 9.02 4.01 -2.26
N TRP A 69 8.45 3.66 -3.41
CA TRP A 69 7.38 2.67 -3.46
C TRP A 69 7.43 1.81 -4.71
N SER A 70 6.93 0.58 -4.57
CA SER A 70 6.78 -0.35 -5.67
C SER A 70 5.46 -1.08 -5.59
N ARG A 71 4.95 -1.47 -6.76
CA ARG A 71 3.74 -2.26 -6.89
C ARG A 71 4.08 -3.72 -6.59
N GLU A 72 3.29 -4.35 -5.74
CA GLU A 72 3.34 -5.80 -5.55
C GLU A 72 2.78 -6.47 -6.81
N LEU A 73 3.56 -7.34 -7.43
CA LEU A 73 3.08 -8.21 -8.51
C LEU A 73 2.36 -9.38 -7.85
N ASP A 74 1.04 -9.44 -8.02
CA ASP A 74 0.27 -10.65 -7.72
C ASP A 74 0.73 -11.74 -8.70
N SER A 75 1.73 -12.53 -8.32
CA SER A 75 2.05 -13.77 -9.04
C SER A 75 0.85 -14.68 -8.91
N ALA A 76 0.09 -14.84 -9.99
CA ALA A 76 -1.02 -15.78 -10.04
C ALA A 76 -0.48 -17.17 -9.64
N VAL A 77 -1.00 -17.72 -8.55
CA VAL A 77 -0.76 -19.12 -8.18
C VAL A 77 -1.23 -19.95 -9.38
N PRO A 78 -0.36 -20.77 -10.01
CA PRO A 78 -0.80 -21.64 -11.08
C PRO A 78 -1.87 -22.55 -10.50
N ALA A 79 -3.03 -22.62 -11.17
CA ALA A 79 -4.12 -23.50 -10.79
C ALA A 79 -3.57 -24.92 -10.59
N PRO A 80 -3.96 -25.65 -9.53
CA PRO A 80 -3.58 -27.04 -9.40
C PRO A 80 -4.08 -27.78 -10.64
N LEU A 81 -3.15 -28.45 -11.34
CA LEU A 81 -3.44 -29.32 -12.48
C LEU A 81 -4.48 -30.35 -12.02
N SER A 82 -5.73 -30.23 -12.48
CA SER A 82 -6.72 -31.30 -12.30
C SER A 82 -6.21 -32.55 -13.01
N PRO A 83 -6.05 -33.70 -12.32
CA PRO A 83 -5.80 -34.95 -13.00
C PRO A 83 -6.99 -35.27 -13.90
N THR A 84 -6.75 -35.47 -15.19
CA THR A 84 -7.76 -35.91 -16.16
C THR A 84 -8.30 -37.26 -15.71
N GLU A 85 -9.48 -37.27 -15.10
CA GLU A 85 -10.27 -38.47 -14.88
C GLU A 85 -10.82 -38.88 -16.25
N SER A 86 -10.05 -39.71 -16.96
CA SER A 86 -10.50 -40.38 -18.18
C SER A 86 -11.59 -41.38 -17.79
N THR A 87 -12.85 -40.92 -17.78
CA THR A 87 -14.02 -41.78 -17.96
C THR A 87 -13.88 -42.46 -19.31
N ASN A 88 -13.44 -43.70 -19.32
CA ASN A 88 -13.47 -44.55 -20.49
C ASN A 88 -14.43 -45.71 -20.20
N GLU A 89 -15.71 -45.44 -20.46
CA GLU A 89 -16.71 -46.48 -20.68
C GLU A 89 -16.47 -47.09 -22.06
N ARG A 90 -16.06 -48.37 -22.11
CA ARG A 90 -16.41 -49.34 -23.15
C ARG A 90 -16.37 -50.75 -22.59
#